data_AF-Q11192-F1
#
_entry.id   AF-Q11192-F1
#
_cell.length_a   1.000
_cell.length_b   1.000
_cell.length_c   1.000
_cell.angle_alpha   90.00
_cell.angle_beta   90.00
_cell.angle_gamma   90.00
#
_symmetry.space_group_name_H-M   'P 1'
#
loop_
_entity.id
_entity.type
_entity.pdbx_description
1 polymer ?
#
loop_
_entity_poly.entity_id
_entity_poly.type
_entity_poly.pdbx_seq_one_letter_code
_entity_poly.pdbx_strand_id
1 'polypeptide(L)'
;MILLRDSERADLEQMHGLIKRKIRYQVSLNSHDPAINRKLEAYRSFLVRIMHILRLETCLLHQSASRKMIRAEIRQLREQEKCLIEIVADRPPPPPRNHLLRRFIRIFTTCFQ
;
A
#
# COMPACT_ATOMS: atom_id res chain seq x y z
N MET A 1 -8.72 10.89 -23.15
CA MET A 1 -9.04 9.54 -22.61
C MET A 1 -8.62 9.52 -21.15
N ILE A 2 -9.56 9.58 -20.19
CA ILE A 2 -9.21 9.56 -18.77
C ILE A 2 -8.96 8.10 -18.35
N LEU A 3 -7.85 7.84 -17.66
CA LEU A 3 -7.43 6.49 -17.27
C LEU A 3 -7.85 6.14 -15.84
N LEU A 4 -7.72 7.08 -14.91
CA LEU A 4 -8.36 7.03 -13.61
C LEU A 4 -9.80 7.57 -13.70
N ARG A 5 -10.70 7.07 -12.86
CA ARG A 5 -11.94 7.81 -12.60
C ARG A 5 -11.62 9.04 -11.77
N ASP A 6 -12.40 10.10 -11.91
CA ASP A 6 -12.21 11.32 -11.12
C ASP A 6 -12.22 11.03 -9.61
N SER A 7 -13.04 10.07 -9.16
CA SER A 7 -13.03 9.59 -7.78
C SER A 7 -11.72 8.91 -7.38
N GLU A 8 -11.13 8.09 -8.24
CA GLU A 8 -9.86 7.41 -7.96
C GLU A 8 -8.70 8.42 -7.88
N ARG A 9 -8.73 9.44 -8.74
CA ARG A 9 -7.75 10.52 -8.68
C ARG A 9 -7.92 11.37 -7.42
N ALA A 10 -9.15 11.74 -7.06
CA ALA A 10 -9.45 12.46 -5.83
C ALA A 10 -9.00 11.66 -4.59
N ASP A 11 -9.26 10.35 -4.56
CA ASP A 11 -8.79 9.45 -3.50
C ASP A 11 -7.25 9.45 -3.39
N LEU A 12 -6.53 9.35 -4.51
CA LEU A 12 -5.07 9.39 -4.54
C LEU A 12 -4.52 10.73 -4.05
N GLU A 13 -5.10 11.85 -4.49
CA GLU A 13 -4.70 13.19 -4.06
C GLU A 13 -4.98 13.41 -2.56
N GLN A 14 -6.11 12.93 -2.06
CA GLN A 14 -6.44 12.95 -0.64
C GLN A 14 -5.46 12.11 0.18
N MET A 15 -5.19 10.86 -0.24
CA MET A 15 -4.19 10.00 0.40
C MET A 15 -2.80 10.64 0.40
N HIS A 16 -2.37 11.21 -0.73
CA HIS A 16 -1.09 11.92 -0.84
C HIS A 16 -1.01 13.07 0.17
N GLY A 17 -2.07 13.88 0.28
CA GLY A 17 -2.17 14.96 1.26
C GLY A 17 -2.11 14.49 2.71
N LEU A 18 -2.82 13.41 3.04
CA LEU A 18 -2.84 12.82 4.38
C LEU A 18 -1.46 12.28 4.77
N ILE A 19 -0.80 11.55 3.87
CA ILE A 19 0.52 10.95 4.13
C ILE A 19 1.57 12.03 4.31
N LYS A 20 1.56 13.11 3.52
CA LYS A 20 2.45 14.26 3.73
C LYS A 20 2.23 14.92 5.09
N ARG A 21 0.99 15.04 5.56
CA ARG A 21 0.69 15.54 6.92
C ARG A 21 1.24 14.59 8.00
N LYS A 22 1.09 13.27 7.82
CA LYS A 22 1.63 12.27 8.76
C LYS A 22 3.15 12.29 8.80
N ILE A 23 3.84 12.41 7.66
CA ILE A 23 5.30 12.56 7.62
C ILE A 23 5.73 13.80 8.40
N ARG A 24 5.10 14.96 8.16
CA ARG A 24 5.44 16.20 8.90
C ARG A 24 5.25 16.03 10.41
N TYR A 25 4.16 15.39 10.83
CA TYR A 25 3.92 15.10 12.24
C TYR A 25 4.99 14.17 12.83
N GLN A 26 5.32 13.07 12.16
CA GLN A 26 6.34 12.14 12.62
C GLN A 26 7.74 12.76 12.67
N VAL A 27 8.09 13.65 11.73
CA VAL A 27 9.35 14.40 11.77
C VAL A 27 9.39 15.41 12.93
N SER A 28 8.24 15.95 13.34
CA SER A 28 8.15 16.82 14.52
C SER A 28 8.28 16.04 15.85
N LEU A 29 8.06 14.73 15.81
CA LEU A 29 8.42 13.84 16.92
C LEU A 29 9.93 13.56 16.89
N ASN A 30 10.45 12.91 17.93
CA ASN A 30 11.88 12.63 18.06
C ASN A 30 12.41 11.80 16.87
N SER A 31 13.08 12.46 15.93
CA SER A 31 13.63 11.85 14.71
C SER A 31 14.75 10.83 14.97
N HIS A 32 15.23 10.74 16.21
CA HIS A 32 16.21 9.73 16.64
C HIS A 32 15.57 8.42 17.09
N ASP A 33 14.24 8.34 17.28
CA ASP A 33 13.56 7.11 17.64
C ASP A 33 13.50 6.14 16.45
N PRO A 34 14.06 4.92 16.54
CA PRO A 34 13.97 3.90 15.50
C PRO A 34 12.54 3.56 15.06
N ALA A 35 11.56 3.61 15.98
CA ALA A 35 10.16 3.34 15.67
C ALA A 35 9.56 4.44 14.79
N ILE A 36 9.88 5.71 15.09
CA ILE A 36 9.49 6.86 14.27
C ILE A 36 10.14 6.77 12.89
N ASN A 37 11.43 6.42 12.82
CA ASN A 37 12.13 6.25 11.55
C ASN A 37 11.53 5.14 10.68
N ARG A 38 11.14 4.01 11.27
CA ARG A 38 10.42 2.94 10.56
C ARG A 38 9.08 3.40 10.02
N LYS A 39 8.30 4.15 10.82
CA LYS A 39 7.03 4.75 10.38
C LYS A 39 7.25 5.75 9.25
N LEU A 40 8.27 6.62 9.36
CA LEU A 40 8.65 7.59 8.33
C LEU A 40 9.03 6.91 7.01
N GLU A 41 9.82 5.84 7.06
CA GLU A 41 10.19 5.06 5.89
C GLU A 41 8.95 4.45 5.21
N ALA A 42 8.05 3.86 5.98
CA ALA A 42 6.80 3.30 5.47
C ALA A 42 5.93 4.39 4.79
N TYR A 43 5.79 5.56 5.43
CA TYR A 43 5.06 6.69 4.83
C TYR A 43 5.71 7.21 3.55
N ARG A 44 7.04 7.34 3.52
CA ARG A 44 7.79 7.82 2.34
C ARG A 44 7.66 6.84 1.18
N SER A 45 7.80 5.54 1.43
CA SER A 45 7.63 4.48 0.44
C SER A 45 6.22 4.52 -0.16
N PHE A 46 5.19 4.65 0.69
CA PHE A 46 3.81 4.77 0.24
C PHE A 46 3.57 6.04 -0.59
N LEU A 47 4.16 7.17 -0.20
CA LEU A 47 4.08 8.43 -0.94
C LEU A 47 4.69 8.30 -2.35
N VAL A 48 5.85 7.65 -2.47
CA VAL A 48 6.49 7.36 -3.76
C VAL A 48 5.58 6.52 -4.65
N ARG A 49 4.88 5.53 -4.08
CA ARG A 49 3.93 4.71 -4.85
C ARG A 49 2.75 5.53 -5.38
N ILE A 50 2.17 6.42 -4.56
CA ILE A 50 1.09 7.32 -5.02
C ILE A 50 1.58 8.19 -6.19
N MET A 51 2.77 8.79 -6.04
CA MET A 51 3.36 9.62 -7.10
C MET A 51 3.65 8.82 -8.37
N HIS A 52 4.08 7.57 -8.24
CA HIS A 52 4.30 6.68 -9.37
C HIS A 52 3.00 6.46 -10.16
N ILE A 53 1.87 6.21 -9.48
CA ILE A 53 0.58 6.01 -10.14
C ILE A 53 0.09 7.27 -10.86
N LEU A 54 0.21 8.43 -10.22
CA LEU A 54 -0.13 9.72 -10.84
C LEU A 54 0.75 10.03 -12.06
N ARG A 55 2.04 9.67 -11.98
CA ARG A 55 2.97 9.81 -13.11
C ARG A 55 2.65 8.82 -14.23
N LEU A 56 2.33 7.57 -13.89
CA LEU A 56 1.89 6.56 -14.85
C LEU A 56 0.65 7.02 -15.58
N GLU A 57 -0.34 7.60 -14.88
CA GLU A 57 -1.52 8.19 -15.52
C GLU A 57 -1.10 9.18 -16.61
N THR A 58 -0.28 10.17 -16.26
CA THR A 58 0.21 11.21 -17.19
C THR A 58 0.96 10.61 -18.38
N CYS A 59 1.88 9.67 -18.14
CA CYS A 59 2.70 9.06 -19.20
C CYS A 59 1.91 8.16 -20.14
N LEU A 60 0.85 7.53 -19.63
CA LEU A 60 0.16 6.45 -20.32
C LEU A 60 -1.15 6.87 -21.01
N LEU A 61 -1.53 8.15 -20.94
CA LEU A 61 -2.75 8.74 -21.55
C LEU A 61 -2.94 8.36 -23.03
N HIS A 62 -1.87 8.06 -23.74
CA HIS A 62 -1.86 7.78 -25.17
C HIS A 62 -1.88 6.27 -25.53
N GLN A 63 -1.90 5.36 -24.56
CA GLN A 63 -1.87 3.92 -24.80
C GLN A 63 -3.14 3.23 -24.28
N SER A 64 -3.68 2.28 -25.04
CA SER A 64 -4.89 1.52 -24.66
C SER A 64 -4.61 0.46 -23.58
N ALA A 65 -3.39 -0.10 -23.56
CA ALA A 65 -2.92 -1.08 -22.56
C ALA A 65 -2.85 -0.50 -21.13
N SER A 66 -2.81 0.82 -21.03
CA SER A 66 -2.59 1.60 -19.81
C SER A 66 -3.64 1.41 -18.72
N ARG A 67 -4.90 1.20 -19.12
CA ARG A 67 -6.02 1.08 -18.14
C ARG A 67 -5.86 -0.13 -17.24
N LYS A 68 -5.41 -1.27 -17.80
CA LYS A 68 -5.23 -2.51 -17.04
C LYS A 68 -4.05 -2.37 -16.08
N MET A 69 -2.96 -1.75 -16.51
CA MET A 69 -1.79 -1.49 -15.69
C MET A 69 -2.12 -0.56 -14.51
N ILE A 70 -2.74 0.59 -14.78
CA ILE A 70 -3.12 1.54 -13.73
C ILE A 70 -4.08 0.91 -12.72
N ARG A 71 -5.07 0.13 -13.17
CA ARG A 71 -5.95 -0.61 -12.25
C ARG A 71 -5.20 -1.64 -11.40
N ALA A 72 -4.22 -2.34 -11.95
CA ALA A 72 -3.38 -3.26 -11.20
C ALA A 72 -2.55 -2.51 -10.15
N GLU A 73 -1.99 -1.36 -10.52
CA GLU A 73 -1.23 -0.48 -9.63
C GLU A 73 -2.08 0.07 -8.48
N ILE A 74 -3.32 0.52 -8.74
CA ILE A 74 -4.26 0.96 -7.68
C ILE A 74 -4.58 -0.20 -6.72
N ARG A 75 -4.78 -1.42 -7.23
CA ARG A 75 -5.02 -2.59 -6.38
C ARG A 75 -3.83 -2.86 -5.45
N GLN A 76 -2.62 -2.83 -6.01
CA GLN A 76 -1.39 -2.98 -5.21
C GLN A 76 -1.22 -1.84 -4.21
N LEU A 77 -1.57 -0.60 -4.56
CA LEU A 77 -1.54 0.53 -3.63
C LEU A 77 -2.49 0.28 -2.44
N ARG A 78 -3.71 -0.22 -2.68
CA ARG A 78 -4.65 -0.56 -1.60
C ARG A 78 -4.14 -1.71 -0.70
N GLU A 79 -3.39 -2.65 -1.25
CA GLU A 79 -2.72 -3.69 -0.45
C GLU A 79 -1.61 -3.09 0.41
N GLN A 80 -0.79 -2.20 -0.17
CA GLN A 80 0.24 -1.48 0.57
C GLN A 80 -0.33 -0.54 1.63
N GLU A 81 -1.51 0.04 1.41
CA GLU A 81 -2.21 0.86 2.39
C GLU A 81 -2.55 0.03 3.64
N LYS A 82 -3.02 -1.21 3.46
CA LYS A 82 -3.26 -2.13 4.58
C LYS A 82 -1.96 -2.43 5.33
N CYS A 83 -0.87 -2.72 4.62
CA CYS A 83 0.44 -2.93 5.22
C CYS A 83 0.93 -1.69 5.99
N LEU A 84 0.70 -0.48 5.45
CA LEU A 84 1.04 0.77 6.12
C LEU A 84 0.24 0.95 7.40
N ILE A 85 -1.06 0.67 7.38
CA ILE A 85 -1.92 0.71 8.57
C ILE A 85 -1.40 -0.26 9.64
N GLU A 86 -0.99 -1.47 9.26
CA GLU A 86 -0.42 -2.46 10.18
C GLU A 86 0.88 -1.96 10.84
N ILE A 87 1.80 -1.38 10.06
CA ILE A 87 3.06 -0.81 10.57
C ILE A 87 2.79 0.37 11.52
N VAL A 88 1.84 1.24 11.17
CA VAL A 88 1.58 2.48 11.93
C VAL A 88 0.79 2.20 13.20
N ALA A 89 -0.13 1.23 13.17
CA ALA A 89 -0.98 0.86 14.31
C ALA A 89 -0.24 0.06 15.40
N ASP A 90 1.08 -0.12 15.28
CA ASP A 90 1.91 -0.96 16.15
C ASP A 90 1.31 -2.37 16.35
N ARG A 91 0.54 -2.85 15.36
CA ARG A 91 -0.08 -4.17 15.45
C ARG A 91 1.02 -5.22 15.32
N PRO A 92 1.02 -6.26 16.17
CA PRO A 92 1.92 -7.39 15.98
C PRO A 92 1.72 -7.94 14.57
N PRO A 93 2.81 -8.32 13.86
CA PRO A 93 2.70 -8.86 12.51
C PRO A 93 1.71 -10.02 12.51
N PRO A 94 0.88 -10.17 11.46
CA PRO A 94 -0.04 -11.29 11.38
C PRO A 94 0.77 -12.59 11.55
N PRO A 95 0.27 -13.57 12.31
CA PRO A 95 0.97 -14.82 12.50
C PRO A 95 1.32 -15.42 11.13
N PRO A 96 2.52 -16.00 10.95
CA PRO A 96 2.95 -16.51 9.67
C PRO A 96 1.84 -17.40 9.07
N ARG A 97 1.51 -17.16 7.78
CA ARG A 97 0.47 -17.87 7.00
C ARG A 97 0.57 -19.41 7.07
N ASN A 98 1.66 -19.93 7.63
CA ASN A 98 1.85 -21.31 8.02
C ASN A 98 0.68 -21.91 8.83
N HIS A 99 -0.16 -21.12 9.54
CA HIS A 99 -1.36 -21.70 10.16
C HIS A 99 -2.44 -22.12 9.16
N LEU A 100 -2.68 -21.34 8.10
CA LEU A 100 -3.61 -21.74 7.04
C LEU A 100 -3.01 -22.83 6.17
N LEU A 101 -1.71 -22.75 5.85
CA LEU A 101 -1.04 -23.79 5.08
C LEU A 101 -0.98 -25.12 5.85
N ARG A 102 -0.67 -25.11 7.16
CA ARG A 102 -0.74 -26.31 8.01
C ARG A 102 -2.16 -26.84 8.14
N ARG A 103 -3.18 -25.97 8.22
CA ARG A 103 -4.58 -26.42 8.26
C ARG A 103 -5.01 -27.03 6.93
N PHE A 104 -4.62 -26.45 5.79
CA PHE A 104 -4.85 -27.02 4.46
C PHE A 104 -4.12 -28.34 4.27
N ILE A 105 -2.84 -28.42 4.61
CA ILE A 105 -2.04 -29.66 4.53
C ILE A 105 -2.66 -30.73 5.43
N ARG A 106 -3.05 -30.39 6.67
CA ARG A 106 -3.67 -31.34 7.59
C ARG A 106 -5.01 -31.87 7.07
N ILE A 107 -5.86 -31.01 6.50
CA ILE A 107 -7.14 -31.43 5.88
C ILE A 107 -6.86 -32.33 4.67
N PHE A 108 -5.92 -31.95 3.80
CA PHE A 108 -5.58 -32.75 2.62
C PHE A 108 -4.97 -34.10 2.98
N THR A 109 -4.09 -34.18 3.99
CA THR A 109 -3.48 -35.45 4.40
C THR A 109 -4.44 -36.33 5.19
N THR A 110 -5.40 -35.80 5.96
CA THR A 110 -6.43 -36.64 6.62
C THR A 110 -7.53 -37.13 5.68
N CYS A 111 -7.71 -36.52 4.50
CA CYS A 111 -8.71 -36.97 3.53
C CYS A 111 -8.14 -37.92 2.45
N PHE A 112 -6.82 -38.12 2.40
CA PHE A 112 -6.14 -38.94 1.39
C PHE A 112 -5.19 -40.01 1.97
N GLN A 113 -5.37 -40.40 3.24
CA GLN A 113 -4.82 -41.63 3.82
C GLN A 113 -5.96 -42.61 4.12
#